data_AF-A0A6L8BE12-F1
#
_entry.id   AF-A0A6L8BE12-F1
#
_cell.length_a   1.000
_cell.length_b   1.000
_cell.length_c   1.000
_cell.angle_alpha   90.00
_cell.angle_beta   90.00
_cell.angle_gamma   90.00
#
_symmetry.space_group_name_H-M   'P 1'
#
loop_
_entity.id
_entity.type
_entity.pdbx_description
1 polymer ?
#
loop_
_entity_poly.entity_id
_entity_poly.type
_entity_poly.pdbx_seq_one_letter_code
_entity_poly.pdbx_strand_id
1 'polypeptide(L)'
;MTTLPCRVGSAAFCLGLAALAFAQEAPRGDPADTEVWEPEPVAVTPGTGGAPPSDAIVLFDGSDLDHWRHRDGGDVQWSLADCAVTVVSGTGDIFTRESFGDIQL
;
A
#
# COMPACT_ATOMS: atom_id res chain seq x y z
N MET A 1 53.33 -72.98 -20.90
CA MET A 1 54.48 -72.35 -20.23
C MET A 1 54.74 -71.01 -20.91
N THR A 2 54.38 -69.92 -20.22
CA THR A 2 55.02 -68.58 -20.15
C THR A 2 53.94 -67.54 -19.84
N THR A 3 53.85 -67.22 -18.55
CA THR A 3 53.22 -66.00 -18.04
C THR A 3 54.02 -64.77 -18.52
N LEU A 4 53.36 -63.71 -18.97
CA LEU A 4 53.97 -62.38 -19.02
C LEU A 4 53.02 -61.33 -18.43
N PRO A 5 53.55 -60.36 -17.66
CA PRO A 5 52.79 -59.58 -16.70
C PRO A 5 52.39 -58.19 -17.21
N CYS A 6 51.41 -57.65 -16.49
CA CYS A 6 51.00 -56.25 -16.40
C CYS A 6 52.18 -55.26 -16.46
N ARG A 7 52.10 -54.25 -17.36
CA ARG A 7 52.70 -52.92 -17.16
C ARG A 7 51.83 -51.82 -17.78
N VAL A 8 51.41 -50.92 -16.90
CA VAL A 8 50.74 -49.63 -17.12
C VAL A 8 51.67 -48.67 -17.89
N GLY A 9 51.11 -47.79 -18.72
CA GLY A 9 51.90 -46.75 -19.38
C GLY A 9 51.08 -45.65 -20.07
N SER A 10 50.70 -44.64 -19.27
CA SER A 10 50.50 -43.22 -19.58
C SER A 10 49.47 -42.73 -20.61
N ALA A 11 48.73 -41.73 -20.12
CA ALA A 11 47.61 -41.04 -20.72
C ALA A 11 48.00 -40.06 -21.83
N ALA A 12 47.14 -39.96 -22.85
CA ALA A 12 46.94 -38.74 -23.62
C ALA A 12 45.44 -38.41 -23.56
N PHE A 13 45.09 -37.49 -22.66
CA PHE A 13 43.71 -37.06 -22.42
C PHE A 13 43.32 -36.05 -23.51
N CYS A 14 42.52 -36.50 -24.47
CA CYS A 14 41.76 -35.63 -25.38
C CYS A 14 40.43 -35.20 -24.72
N LEU A 15 39.92 -34.03 -25.15
CA LEU A 15 38.63 -33.38 -24.77
C LEU A 15 38.60 -32.79 -23.35
N GLY A 16 38.03 -31.63 -23.07
CA GLY A 16 37.09 -30.81 -23.82
C GLY A 16 36.26 -29.97 -22.83
N LEU A 17 35.50 -29.03 -23.40
CA LEU A 17 34.34 -28.33 -22.85
C LEU A 17 34.52 -27.26 -21.75
N ALA A 18 34.06 -26.08 -22.15
CA ALA A 18 33.56 -24.96 -21.35
C ALA A 18 32.71 -25.39 -20.15
N ALA A 19 33.05 -24.87 -18.97
CA ALA A 19 32.17 -24.74 -17.81
C ALA A 19 32.96 -23.89 -16.78
N LEU A 20 32.50 -22.85 -16.09
CA LEU A 20 31.17 -22.51 -15.60
C LEU A 20 31.15 -20.98 -15.36
N ALA A 21 30.26 -20.26 -16.05
CA ALA A 21 29.72 -19.04 -15.47
C ALA A 21 28.80 -19.49 -14.31
N PHE A 22 29.33 -19.53 -13.09
CA PHE A 22 28.47 -19.58 -11.92
C PHE A 22 27.89 -18.18 -11.72
N ALA A 23 26.78 -17.88 -12.41
CA ALA A 23 25.81 -16.99 -11.82
C ALA A 23 25.28 -17.74 -10.59
N GLN A 24 25.85 -17.48 -9.42
CA GLN A 24 25.28 -17.99 -8.17
C GLN A 24 23.98 -17.24 -7.94
N GLU A 25 22.87 -17.84 -8.38
CA GLU A 25 21.57 -17.47 -7.83
C GLU A 25 21.62 -17.87 -6.35
N ALA A 26 21.83 -16.88 -5.48
CA ALA A 26 21.79 -17.10 -4.04
C ALA A 26 20.48 -17.82 -3.72
N PRO A 27 20.47 -18.81 -2.81
CA PRO A 27 19.22 -19.43 -2.38
C PRO A 27 18.26 -18.32 -1.96
N ARG A 28 17.17 -18.13 -2.69
CA ARG A 28 16.06 -17.31 -2.19
C ARG A 28 15.55 -18.04 -0.95
N GLY A 29 15.53 -17.36 0.20
CA GLY A 29 14.99 -17.91 1.45
C GLY A 29 13.52 -18.33 1.29
N ASP A 30 12.99 -19.07 2.27
CA ASP A 30 11.57 -19.42 2.29
C ASP A 30 10.74 -18.14 2.47
N PRO A 31 9.82 -17.78 1.55
CA PRO A 31 8.96 -16.60 1.69
C PRO A 31 8.23 -16.53 3.03
N ALA A 32 7.87 -17.69 3.61
CA ALA A 32 7.17 -17.80 4.88
C ALA A 32 7.93 -17.18 6.05
N ASP A 33 9.27 -17.13 6.00
CA ASP A 33 10.10 -16.53 7.06
C ASP A 33 9.91 -15.00 7.17
N THR A 34 9.25 -14.38 6.19
CA THR A 34 9.02 -12.93 6.12
C THR A 34 7.54 -12.52 6.15
N GLU A 35 6.63 -13.50 6.22
CA GLU A 35 5.19 -13.25 6.29
C GLU A 35 4.75 -13.01 7.74
N VAL A 36 4.16 -11.84 8.00
CA VAL A 36 3.53 -11.50 9.29
C VAL A 36 2.03 -11.35 9.05
N TRP A 37 1.23 -12.16 9.71
CA TRP A 37 -0.22 -12.24 9.49
C TRP A 37 -1.04 -11.43 10.50
N GLU A 38 -0.44 -11.05 11.63
CA GLU A 38 -1.10 -10.29 12.68
C GLU A 38 -0.44 -8.92 12.97
N PRO A 39 -1.24 -7.89 13.34
CA PRO A 39 -2.69 -7.92 13.47
C PRO A 39 -3.40 -7.91 12.11
N GLU A 40 -4.55 -8.59 12.04
CA GLU A 40 -5.42 -8.50 10.86
C GLU A 40 -5.99 -7.07 10.75
N PRO A 41 -5.86 -6.40 9.59
CA PRO A 41 -6.43 -5.08 9.39
C PRO A 41 -7.96 -5.09 9.50
N VAL A 42 -8.53 -4.00 10.02
CA VAL A 42 -9.99 -3.84 10.04
C VAL A 42 -10.50 -3.73 8.61
N ALA A 43 -11.49 -4.57 8.28
CA ALA A 43 -12.13 -4.52 6.98
C ALA A 43 -12.99 -3.25 6.85
N VAL A 44 -12.75 -2.47 5.79
CA VAL A 44 -13.49 -1.26 5.45
C VAL A 44 -14.19 -1.46 4.11
N THR A 45 -15.49 -1.17 4.05
CA THR A 45 -16.23 -1.21 2.78
C THR A 45 -16.01 0.10 2.02
N PRO A 46 -15.44 0.07 0.80
CA PRO A 46 -15.26 1.28 0.01
C PRO A 46 -16.60 1.88 -0.41
N GLY A 47 -16.68 3.20 -0.49
CA GLY A 47 -17.84 3.87 -1.06
C GLY A 47 -17.92 3.68 -2.58
N THR A 48 -19.14 3.80 -3.12
CA THR A 48 -19.38 3.69 -4.57
C THR A 48 -19.43 5.08 -5.19
N GLY A 49 -18.78 5.27 -6.34
CA GLY A 49 -18.93 6.52 -7.12
C GLY A 49 -18.47 7.79 -6.41
N GLY A 50 -17.48 7.69 -5.51
CA GLY A 50 -16.97 8.83 -4.72
C GLY A 50 -17.66 9.01 -3.37
N ALA A 51 -18.61 8.14 -3.00
CA ALA A 51 -19.15 8.11 -1.65
C ALA A 51 -18.05 7.77 -0.61
N PRO A 52 -18.22 8.20 0.65
CA PRO A 52 -17.29 7.87 1.72
C PRO A 52 -17.25 6.36 2.01
N PRO A 53 -16.11 5.82 2.49
CA PRO A 53 -16.04 4.45 3.00
C PRO A 53 -16.84 4.30 4.30
N SER A 54 -17.08 3.05 4.70
CA SER A 54 -17.94 2.71 5.85
C SER A 54 -17.46 3.26 7.20
N ASP A 55 -16.18 3.57 7.34
CA ASP A 55 -15.55 4.06 8.57
C ASP A 55 -15.30 5.58 8.56
N ALA A 56 -15.66 6.29 7.48
CA ALA A 56 -15.44 7.72 7.37
C ALA A 56 -16.53 8.54 8.09
N ILE A 57 -16.10 9.68 8.64
CA ILE A 57 -17.00 10.74 9.08
C ILE A 57 -17.39 11.56 7.84
N VAL A 58 -18.69 11.66 7.58
CA VAL A 58 -19.21 12.42 6.43
C VAL A 58 -19.30 13.89 6.81
N LEU A 59 -18.35 14.70 6.35
CA LEU A 59 -18.33 16.14 6.65
C LEU A 59 -19.41 16.93 5.90
N PHE A 60 -19.82 16.47 4.73
CA PHE A 60 -20.89 17.08 3.93
C PHE A 60 -21.45 16.07 2.93
N ASP A 61 -22.77 15.89 2.93
CA ASP A 61 -23.50 15.00 2.01
C ASP A 61 -24.52 15.75 1.13
N GLY A 62 -24.64 17.08 1.30
CA GLY A 62 -25.60 17.92 0.61
C GLY A 62 -26.81 18.36 1.43
N SER A 63 -27.02 17.87 2.67
CA SER A 63 -28.21 18.21 3.46
C SER A 63 -28.04 19.39 4.41
N ASP A 64 -26.88 19.53 5.04
CA ASP A 64 -26.64 20.52 6.09
C ASP A 64 -25.14 20.82 6.28
N LEU A 65 -24.83 21.61 7.31
CA LEU A 65 -23.48 22.04 7.69
C LEU A 65 -23.22 21.73 9.16
N ASP A 66 -23.82 20.68 9.72
CA ASP A 66 -23.79 20.41 11.16
C ASP A 66 -22.38 20.04 11.65
N HIS A 67 -21.54 19.47 10.80
CA HIS A 67 -20.14 19.20 11.11
C HIS A 67 -19.22 20.43 11.00
N TRP A 68 -19.78 21.58 10.60
CA TRP A 68 -19.06 22.82 10.39
C TRP A 68 -19.50 23.92 11.35
N ARG A 69 -18.60 24.87 11.57
CA ARG A 69 -18.84 26.11 12.33
C ARG A 69 -18.09 27.25 11.69
N HIS A 70 -18.55 28.47 11.92
CA HIS A 70 -17.76 29.65 11.58
C HIS A 70 -16.51 29.72 12.47
N ARG A 71 -15.47 30.42 11.99
CA ARG A 71 -14.19 30.58 12.68
C ARG A 71 -14.30 31.09 14.13
N ASP A 72 -15.29 31.93 14.42
CA ASP A 72 -15.53 32.48 15.76
C ASP A 72 -16.35 31.56 16.69
N GLY A 73 -16.73 30.37 16.20
CA GLY A 73 -17.54 29.40 16.93
C GLY A 73 -19.05 29.52 16.69
N GLY A 74 -19.50 30.52 15.92
CA GLY A 74 -20.90 30.69 15.52
C GLY A 74 -21.32 29.76 14.37
N ASP A 75 -22.56 30.00 13.90
CA ASP A 75 -23.14 29.24 12.80
C ASP A 75 -22.51 29.58 11.46
N VAL A 76 -22.50 28.62 10.54
CA VAL A 76 -22.00 28.84 9.18
C VAL A 76 -22.94 29.75 8.40
N GLN A 77 -22.38 30.76 7.76
CA GLN A 77 -23.10 31.77 6.98
C GLN A 77 -22.99 31.56 5.46
N TRP A 78 -22.35 30.48 5.02
CA TRP A 78 -22.29 30.09 3.61
C TRP A 78 -23.66 29.57 3.16
N SER A 79 -23.98 29.71 1.87
CA SER A 79 -25.28 29.31 1.35
C SER A 79 -25.30 27.84 0.98
N LEU A 80 -26.33 27.12 1.43
CA LEU A 80 -26.63 25.76 1.01
C LEU A 80 -27.83 25.78 0.06
N ALA A 81 -27.62 25.34 -1.18
CA ALA A 81 -28.65 25.19 -2.20
C ALA A 81 -28.23 24.11 -3.19
N ASP A 82 -29.19 23.39 -3.77
CA ASP A 82 -28.94 22.37 -4.80
C ASP A 82 -27.88 21.33 -4.39
N CYS A 83 -27.92 20.89 -3.12
CA CYS A 83 -26.94 19.97 -2.51
C CYS A 83 -25.49 20.45 -2.56
N ALA A 84 -25.27 21.76 -2.73
CA ALA A 84 -23.96 22.38 -2.80
C ALA A 84 -23.83 23.52 -1.80
N VAL A 85 -22.64 23.64 -1.22
CA VAL A 85 -22.26 24.72 -0.34
C VAL A 85 -21.46 25.75 -1.13
N THR A 86 -21.91 27.00 -1.08
CA THR A 86 -21.28 28.12 -1.78
C THR A 86 -20.89 29.21 -0.81
N VAL A 87 -19.65 29.69 -0.93
CA VAL A 87 -19.12 30.79 -0.12
C VAL A 87 -19.95 32.05 -0.35
N VAL A 88 -20.39 32.70 0.73
CA VAL A 88 -20.97 34.04 0.66
C VAL A 88 -19.86 35.06 0.94
N SER A 89 -19.67 36.02 0.03
CA SER A 89 -18.57 36.98 0.16
C SER A 89 -18.67 37.79 1.45
N GLY A 90 -17.58 37.84 2.22
CA GLY A 90 -17.51 38.62 3.46
C GLY A 90 -17.96 37.87 4.72
N THR A 91 -18.37 36.61 4.62
CA THR A 91 -18.82 35.82 5.79
C THR A 91 -17.72 34.97 6.43
N GLY A 92 -16.47 35.13 6.00
CA GLY A 92 -15.32 34.45 6.59
C GLY A 92 -15.22 32.95 6.33
N ASP A 93 -14.29 32.32 7.03
CA ASP A 93 -13.94 30.91 6.90
C ASP A 93 -14.78 30.02 7.81
N ILE A 94 -14.89 28.75 7.43
CA ILE A 94 -15.52 27.70 8.23
C ILE A 94 -14.49 26.65 8.62
N PHE A 95 -14.75 25.99 9.75
CA PHE A 95 -13.92 24.96 10.32
C PHE A 95 -14.80 23.77 10.68
N THR A 96 -14.22 22.57 10.66
CA THR A 96 -14.87 21.41 11.28
C THR A 96 -15.09 21.69 12.77
N ARG A 97 -16.18 21.17 13.31
CA ARG A 97 -16.43 21.21 14.76
C ARG A 97 -15.42 20.34 15.50
N GLU A 98 -15.15 19.18 14.95
CA GLU A 98 -14.14 18.24 15.44
C GLU A 98 -12.73 18.69 15.03
N SER A 99 -11.74 18.28 15.83
CA SER A 99 -10.33 18.48 15.56
C SER A 99 -9.68 17.15 15.21
N PHE A 100 -8.81 17.15 14.21
CA PHE A 100 -8.21 15.94 13.67
C PHE A 100 -6.69 15.96 13.82
N GLY A 101 -6.12 14.77 14.03
CA GLY A 101 -4.68 14.52 13.92
C GLY A 101 -4.36 14.03 12.51
N ASP A 102 -3.87 12.80 12.41
CA ASP A 102 -3.63 12.14 11.12
C ASP A 102 -4.97 11.72 10.49
N ILE A 103 -5.20 12.13 9.23
CA ILE A 103 -6.42 11.81 8.49
C ILE A 103 -6.13 11.50 7.03
N GLN A 104 -7.09 10.81 6.43
CA GLN A 104 -7.30 10.78 4.99
C GLN A 104 -8.51 11.69 4.68
N LEU A 105 -8.39 12.57 3.68
CA LEU A 105 -9.46 13.44 3.19
C LEU A 105 -9.56 13.36 1.67
#